data_AF-A0A956VU34-F1
#
_entry.id   AF-A0A956VU34-F1
#
_cell.length_a   1.000
_cell.length_b   1.000
_cell.length_c   1.000
_cell.angle_alpha   90.00
_cell.angle_beta   90.00
_cell.angle_gamma   90.00
#
_symmetry.space_group_name_H-M   'P 1'
#
loop_
_entity.id
_entity.type
_entity.pdbx_description
1 polymer ?
#
loop_
_entity_poly.entity_id
_entity_poly.type
_entity_poly.pdbx_seq_one_letter_code
_entity_poly.pdbx_strand_id
1 'polypeptide(L)'
;MPNVRIDDNGVPKAAVFEQTVPVAHRSGVTAVDAGDPDLADSLDASGFEHIDFDLDVTLGGTDPLVEVTPLYYGAAADAWFRGESAFFTATGRYRLRVAARGARVFLAVTALEGDTPTLDLDAWASLT
;
A
#
# COMPACT_ATOMS: atom_id res chain seq x y z
N MET A 1 -7.93 -29.31 2.44
CA MET A 1 -6.67 -29.68 3.12
C MET A 1 -5.79 -28.45 3.08
N PRO A 2 -5.27 -27.93 4.21
CA PRO A 2 -4.39 -26.76 4.18
C PRO A 2 -3.10 -27.13 3.42
N ASN A 3 -2.76 -26.36 2.39
CA ASN A 3 -1.51 -26.53 1.64
C ASN A 3 -0.33 -26.10 2.52
N VAL A 4 0.39 -27.06 3.08
CA VAL A 4 1.59 -26.81 3.88
C VAL A 4 2.83 -26.86 2.98
N ARG A 5 3.61 -25.78 2.91
CA ARG A 5 4.93 -25.81 2.27
C ARG A 5 5.94 -26.42 3.23
N ILE A 6 6.71 -27.37 2.74
CA ILE A 6 7.83 -28.00 3.43
C ILE A 6 9.08 -27.14 3.15
N ASP A 7 9.90 -26.87 4.18
CA ASP A 7 11.16 -26.15 3.99
C ASP A 7 12.27 -27.04 3.40
N ASP A 8 13.43 -26.46 3.11
CA ASP A 8 14.57 -27.19 2.53
C ASP A 8 15.13 -28.30 3.45
N ASN A 9 14.68 -28.35 4.71
CA ASN A 9 15.03 -29.37 5.69
C ASN A 9 13.91 -30.40 5.92
N GLY A 10 12.83 -30.37 5.14
CA GLY A 10 11.73 -31.33 5.28
C GLY A 10 10.75 -31.02 6.41
N VAL A 11 10.86 -29.85 7.05
CA VAL A 11 10.00 -29.48 8.19
C VAL A 11 8.73 -28.80 7.67
N PRO A 12 7.54 -29.24 8.13
CA PRO A 12 6.30 -28.53 7.86
C PRO A 12 6.39 -27.12 8.44
N LYS A 13 6.46 -26.10 7.58
CA LYS A 13 6.32 -24.71 8.03
C LYS A 13 4.89 -24.56 8.57
N ALA A 14 4.70 -23.76 9.63
CA ALA A 14 3.37 -23.44 10.16
C ALA A 14 2.40 -23.07 9.02
N ALA A 15 1.08 -23.21 9.25
CA ALA A 15 0.06 -22.88 8.25
C ALA A 15 0.47 -21.62 7.51
N VAL A 16 0.72 -21.76 6.19
CA VAL A 16 1.07 -20.63 5.35
C VAL A 16 -0.18 -19.78 5.34
N PHE A 17 -0.21 -18.72 6.17
CA PHE A 17 -1.01 -17.56 5.84
C PHE A 17 -0.49 -17.15 4.48
N GLU A 18 -1.30 -17.34 3.43
CA GLU A 18 -0.90 -17.13 2.05
C GLU A 18 -0.28 -15.73 1.95
N GLN A 19 1.04 -15.68 1.95
CA GLN A 19 1.78 -14.48 1.59
C GLN A 19 1.47 -14.32 0.11
N THR A 20 0.48 -13.48 -0.18
CA THR A 20 0.05 -13.21 -1.55
C THR A 20 1.24 -12.68 -2.34
N VAL A 21 1.31 -13.01 -3.62
CA VAL A 21 2.27 -12.40 -4.54
C VAL A 21 2.09 -10.87 -4.46
N PRO A 22 3.18 -10.08 -4.43
CA PRO A 22 3.07 -8.63 -4.45
C PRO A 22 2.29 -8.19 -5.68
N VAL A 23 1.33 -7.32 -5.48
CA VAL A 23 0.61 -6.66 -6.56
C VAL A 23 1.18 -5.26 -6.67
N ALA A 24 1.70 -4.93 -7.85
CA ALA A 24 2.08 -3.55 -8.15
C ALA A 24 0.84 -2.67 -7.97
N HIS A 25 0.92 -1.68 -7.08
CA HIS A 25 -0.16 -0.72 -6.89
C HIS A 25 -0.02 0.42 -7.88
N ARG A 26 1.13 1.12 -7.86
CA ARG A 26 1.45 2.25 -8.75
C ARG A 26 2.96 2.36 -8.92
N SER A 27 3.40 2.94 -10.04
CA SER A 27 4.82 3.24 -10.28
C SER A 27 5.00 4.60 -10.93
N GLY A 28 6.17 5.20 -10.72
CA GLY A 28 6.55 6.48 -11.31
C GLY A 28 5.64 7.65 -10.94
N VAL A 29 5.08 7.66 -9.73
CA VAL A 29 4.18 8.74 -9.30
C VAL A 29 4.99 10.03 -9.12
N THR A 30 4.55 11.10 -9.79
CA THR A 30 5.26 12.40 -9.87
C THR A 30 4.36 13.61 -9.58
N ALA A 31 3.10 13.37 -9.19
CA ALA A 31 2.14 14.41 -8.85
C ALA A 31 1.22 13.95 -7.72
N VAL A 32 0.59 14.90 -7.03
CA VAL A 32 -0.46 14.64 -6.05
C VAL A 32 -1.73 14.15 -6.74
N ASP A 33 -2.49 13.29 -6.06
CA ASP A 33 -3.78 12.82 -6.54
C ASP A 33 -4.84 13.91 -6.34
N ALA A 34 -5.54 14.25 -7.44
CA ALA A 34 -6.46 15.40 -7.47
C ALA A 34 -7.81 15.15 -6.78
N GLY A 35 -8.08 13.93 -6.32
CA GLY A 35 -9.34 13.55 -5.73
C GLY A 35 -9.44 12.05 -5.46
N ASP A 36 -10.67 11.60 -5.26
CA ASP A 36 -10.98 10.20 -5.05
C ASP A 36 -10.68 9.36 -6.31
N PRO A 37 -10.10 8.16 -6.15
CA PRO A 37 -9.72 7.29 -7.26
C PRO A 37 -10.93 6.53 -7.81
N ASP A 38 -10.77 6.00 -9.03
CA ASP A 38 -11.70 5.01 -9.56
C ASP A 38 -11.54 3.68 -8.79
N LEU A 39 -12.64 2.94 -8.65
CA LEU A 39 -12.62 1.62 -8.00
C LEU A 39 -11.63 0.64 -8.65
N ALA A 40 -11.37 0.79 -9.95
CA ALA A 40 -10.45 -0.06 -10.70
C ALA A 40 -8.98 0.16 -10.33
N ASP A 41 -8.63 1.34 -9.83
CA ASP A 41 -7.25 1.67 -9.43
C ASP A 41 -6.94 1.26 -7.99
N SER A 42 -7.96 0.77 -7.27
CA SER A 42 -7.86 0.38 -5.88
C SER A 42 -7.50 -1.11 -5.71
N LEU A 43 -6.89 -1.41 -4.57
CA LEU A 43 -6.57 -2.76 -4.16
C LEU A 43 -7.77 -3.39 -3.46
N ASP A 44 -8.17 -4.57 -3.91
CA ASP A 44 -9.22 -5.35 -3.27
C ASP A 44 -8.65 -6.14 -2.09
N ALA A 45 -8.97 -5.71 -0.86
CA ALA A 45 -8.53 -6.40 0.34
C ALA A 45 -9.55 -7.43 0.83
N SER A 46 -10.54 -7.84 0.02
CA SER A 46 -11.55 -8.80 0.43
C SER A 46 -10.92 -10.07 1.02
N GLY A 47 -11.25 -10.37 2.27
CA GLY A 47 -10.70 -11.49 3.01
C GLY A 47 -9.38 -11.21 3.74
N PHE A 48 -8.84 -9.99 3.68
CA PHE A 48 -7.61 -9.58 4.35
C PHE A 48 -7.85 -8.48 5.39
N GLU A 49 -7.10 -8.51 6.50
CA GLU A 49 -7.20 -7.49 7.54
C GLU A 49 -6.32 -6.28 7.22
N HIS A 50 -5.16 -6.52 6.62
CA HIS A 50 -4.14 -5.51 6.37
C HIS A 50 -3.68 -5.49 4.91
N ILE A 51 -3.22 -4.32 4.48
CA ILE A 51 -2.37 -4.17 3.29
C ILE A 51 -1.06 -3.54 3.75
N ASP A 52 0.04 -4.14 3.34
CA ASP A 52 1.39 -3.61 3.48
C ASP A 52 1.81 -3.00 2.14
N PHE A 53 2.06 -1.69 2.13
CA PHE A 53 2.67 -0.98 1.01
C PHE A 53 4.18 -0.89 1.23
N ASP A 54 4.95 -1.36 0.28
CA ASP A 54 6.37 -1.08 0.17
C ASP A 54 6.55 0.14 -0.75
N LEU A 55 7.18 1.17 -0.23
CA LEU A 55 7.39 2.46 -0.90
C LEU A 55 8.87 2.62 -1.21
N ASP A 56 9.22 2.80 -2.48
CA ASP A 56 10.55 3.28 -2.89
C ASP A 56 10.45 4.78 -3.19
N VAL A 57 10.95 5.60 -2.26
CA VAL A 57 10.81 7.06 -2.28
C VAL A 57 12.14 7.66 -2.72
N THR A 58 12.12 8.38 -3.84
CA THR A 58 13.24 9.23 -4.26
C THR A 58 12.84 10.69 -4.12
N LEU A 59 13.62 11.45 -3.37
CA LEU A 59 13.43 12.87 -3.10
C LEU A 59 14.68 13.69 -3.45
N GLY A 60 14.47 14.92 -3.90
CA GLY A 60 15.52 15.90 -4.17
C GLY A 60 15.08 17.31 -3.79
N GLY A 61 16.02 18.26 -3.83
CA GLY A 61 15.73 19.67 -3.55
C GLY A 61 15.82 20.06 -2.07
N THR A 62 15.31 21.25 -1.75
CA THR A 62 15.27 21.81 -0.39
C THR A 62 13.92 21.48 0.25
N ASP A 63 13.93 20.97 1.48
CA ASP A 63 12.75 20.57 2.26
C ASP A 63 11.79 19.61 1.52
N PRO A 64 12.26 18.47 0.99
CA PRO A 64 11.39 17.55 0.27
C PRO A 64 10.39 16.85 1.20
N LEU A 65 9.20 16.57 0.67
CA LEU A 65 8.11 15.91 1.38
C LEU A 65 7.30 15.02 0.45
N VAL A 66 7.04 13.80 0.88
CA VAL A 66 5.95 12.96 0.34
C VAL A 66 4.98 12.72 1.48
N GLU A 67 3.71 13.06 1.30
CA GLU A 67 2.63 12.60 2.16
C GLU A 67 1.75 11.62 1.40
N VAL A 68 1.47 10.49 2.03
CA VAL A 68 0.55 9.48 1.52
C VAL A 68 -0.58 9.24 2.51
N THR A 69 -1.79 9.09 1.99
CA THR A 69 -2.99 8.85 2.78
C THR A 69 -3.74 7.64 2.21
N PRO A 70 -4.00 6.59 3.00
CA PRO A 70 -4.84 5.49 2.55
C PRO A 70 -6.30 5.97 2.49
N LEU A 71 -6.96 5.65 1.38
CA LEU A 71 -8.37 5.86 1.16
C LEU A 71 -9.09 4.51 1.20
N TYR A 72 -10.18 4.42 1.94
CA TYR A 72 -11.00 3.23 2.09
C TYR A 72 -12.35 3.44 1.43
N TYR A 73 -12.72 2.57 0.50
CA TYR A 73 -14.05 2.63 -0.11
C TYR A 73 -15.08 1.96 0.79
N GLY A 74 -16.09 2.73 1.21
CA GLY A 74 -17.23 2.24 1.97
C GLY A 74 -18.42 1.97 1.07
N ALA A 75 -18.60 0.71 0.66
CA ALA A 75 -19.68 0.31 -0.26
C ALA A 75 -21.10 0.67 0.23
N ALA A 76 -21.32 0.75 1.55
CA ALA A 76 -22.61 1.15 2.12
C ALA A 76 -22.94 2.63 1.91
N ALA A 77 -21.92 3.49 1.84
CA ALA A 77 -22.06 4.92 1.63
C ALA A 77 -21.73 5.35 0.19
N ASP A 78 -21.23 4.42 -0.63
CA ASP A 78 -20.70 4.66 -1.97
C ASP A 78 -19.72 5.85 -2.01
N ALA A 79 -18.78 5.86 -1.07
CA ALA A 79 -17.86 6.97 -0.86
C ALA A 79 -16.50 6.50 -0.35
N TRP A 80 -15.49 7.35 -0.54
CA TRP A 80 -14.14 7.15 -0.02
C TRP A 80 -13.95 7.84 1.33
N PHE A 81 -13.25 7.16 2.23
CA PHE A 81 -12.92 7.65 3.57
C PHE A 81 -11.41 7.71 3.76
N ARG A 82 -10.92 8.84 4.28
CA ARG A 82 -9.49 9.04 4.55
C ARG A 82 -9.08 8.35 5.84
N GLY A 83 -7.95 7.64 5.78
CA GLY A 83 -7.24 7.14 6.95
C GLY A 83 -6.21 8.11 7.51
N GLU A 84 -5.33 7.56 8.33
CA GLU A 84 -4.15 8.24 8.86
C GLU A 84 -3.08 8.39 7.78
N SER A 85 -2.62 9.62 7.56
CA SER A 85 -1.50 9.90 6.67
C SER A 85 -0.16 9.45 7.26
N ALA A 86 0.77 9.11 6.37
CA ALA A 86 2.18 9.00 6.68
C ALA A 86 2.96 9.99 5.81
N PHE A 87 4.08 10.51 6.33
CA PHE A 87 4.94 11.42 5.59
C PHE A 87 6.39 11.00 5.64
N PHE A 88 7.12 11.32 4.57
CA PHE A 88 8.53 10.98 4.37
C PHE A 88 9.27 12.21 3.86
N THR A 89 10.40 12.52 4.48
CA THR A 89 11.22 13.70 4.15
C THR A 89 12.63 13.33 3.69
N ALA A 90 12.87 12.04 3.43
CA ALA A 90 14.16 11.52 2.97
C ALA A 90 13.97 10.42 1.93
N THR A 91 14.93 10.31 1.02
CA THR A 91 15.02 9.20 0.07
C THR A 91 15.26 7.89 0.82
N GLY A 92 14.52 6.85 0.46
CA GLY A 92 14.67 5.55 1.08
C GLY A 92 13.53 4.61 0.76
N ARG A 93 13.64 3.40 1.33
CA ARG A 93 12.58 2.39 1.28
C ARG A 93 11.82 2.36 2.58
N TYR A 94 10.51 2.43 2.48
CA TYR A 94 9.60 2.44 3.62
C TYR A 94 8.57 1.34 3.47
N ARG A 95 8.00 0.93 4.59
CA ARG A 95 6.84 0.06 4.62
C ARG A 95 5.73 0.72 5.43
N LEU A 96 4.56 0.81 4.83
CA LEU A 96 3.35 1.34 5.45
C LEU A 96 2.31 0.23 5.53
N ARG A 97 1.95 -0.15 6.75
CA ARG A 97 0.85 -1.08 6.99
C ARG A 97 -0.43 -0.33 7.27
N VAL A 98 -1.52 -0.72 6.60
CA VAL A 98 -2.85 -0.14 6.80
C VAL A 98 -3.87 -1.21 7.17
N ALA A 99 -4.89 -0.85 7.94
CA ALA A 99 -5.98 -1.75 8.32
C ALA A 99 -7.10 -1.70 7.27
N ALA A 100 -7.08 -2.62 6.32
CA ALA A 100 -8.02 -2.67 5.20
C ALA A 100 -9.37 -3.29 5.57
N ARG A 101 -9.39 -4.30 6.46
CA ARG A 101 -10.62 -4.97 6.96
C ARG A 101 -11.59 -5.41 5.86
N GLY A 102 -11.09 -5.93 4.75
CA GLY A 102 -11.91 -6.34 3.62
C GLY A 102 -12.37 -5.22 2.68
N ALA A 103 -12.02 -3.95 2.95
CA ALA A 103 -12.38 -2.83 2.08
C ALA A 103 -11.49 -2.77 0.83
N ARG A 104 -11.95 -2.02 -0.18
CA ARG A 104 -11.05 -1.56 -1.24
C ARG A 104 -10.21 -0.40 -0.72
N VAL A 105 -8.91 -0.44 -0.99
CA VAL A 105 -7.95 0.53 -0.47
C VAL A 105 -7.11 1.12 -1.60
N PHE A 106 -6.92 2.42 -1.58
CA PHE A 106 -6.02 3.12 -2.48
C PHE A 106 -5.05 3.97 -1.66
N LEU A 107 -3.76 3.96 -1.98
CA LEU A 107 -2.79 4.83 -1.32
C LEU A 107 -2.62 6.11 -2.16
N ALA A 108 -3.24 7.19 -1.71
CA ALA A 108 -3.18 8.48 -2.40
C ALA A 108 -1.94 9.26 -1.98
N VAL A 109 -1.30 9.94 -2.93
CA VAL A 109 -0.27 10.95 -2.66
C VAL A 109 -0.98 12.28 -2.46
N THR A 110 -0.95 12.80 -1.24
CA THR A 110 -1.67 14.02 -0.84
C THR A 110 -0.79 15.25 -0.76
N ALA A 111 0.52 15.07 -0.59
CA ALA A 111 1.52 16.12 -0.73
C ALA A 111 2.78 15.57 -1.42
N LEU A 112 3.37 16.40 -2.28
CA LEU A 112 4.58 16.07 -3.02
C LEU A 112 5.41 17.34 -3.25
N GLU A 113 6.52 17.46 -2.53
CA GLU A 113 7.40 18.63 -2.53
C GLU A 113 8.84 18.21 -2.78
N GLY A 114 9.60 19.06 -3.47
CA GLY A 114 11.00 18.83 -3.85
C GLY A 114 11.23 18.73 -5.36
N ASP A 115 12.48 18.55 -5.75
CA ASP A 115 12.89 18.40 -7.14
C ASP A 115 12.85 16.91 -7.53
N THR A 116 12.02 16.58 -8.53
CA THR A 116 11.90 15.23 -9.12
C THR A 116 11.51 14.10 -8.15
N PRO A 117 10.49 14.27 -7.30
CA PRO A 117 10.07 13.18 -6.44
C PRO A 117 9.44 12.05 -7.28
N THR A 118 9.92 10.82 -7.07
CA THR A 118 9.31 9.61 -7.64
C THR A 118 8.96 8.63 -6.54
N LEU A 119 7.80 8.01 -6.66
CA LEU A 119 7.31 7.00 -5.75
C LEU A 119 6.87 5.75 -6.53
N ASP A 120 7.46 4.62 -6.18
CA ASP A 120 7.01 3.28 -6.58
C ASP A 120 6.33 2.59 -5.39
N LEU A 121 5.17 1.98 -5.65
CA LEU A 121 4.28 1.38 -4.65
C LEU A 121 3.98 -0.07 -5.03
N ASP A 122 4.56 -0.99 -4.28
CA ASP A 122 4.17 -2.40 -4.29
C ASP A 122 3.31 -2.70 -3.07
N ALA A 123 2.29 -3.53 -3.23
CA ALA A 123 1.37 -3.85 -2.15
C ALA A 123 1.20 -5.35 -1.94
N TRP A 124 1.04 -5.74 -0.68
CA TRP A 124 0.83 -7.11 -0.25
C TRP A 124 -0.34 -7.14 0.73
N ALA A 125 -1.33 -8.00 0.49
CA ALA A 125 -2.42 -8.19 1.44
C ALA A 125 -2.01 -9.24 2.49
N SER A 126 -2.31 -8.99 3.76
CA SER A 126 -2.03 -9.94 4.85
C SER A 126 -3.22 -10.13 5.79
N LEU A 127 -3.32 -11.34 6.33
CA LEU A 127 -4.33 -11.73 7.32
C LEU A 127 -3.92 -11.39 8.77
N THR A 128 -2.70 -10.92 8.98
CA THR A 128 -2.05 -10.67 10.27
C THR A 128 -1.17 -9.44 10.22
#